data_AF-A0A3D5YI22-F1
#
_entry.id   AF-A0A3D5YI22-F1
#
_cell.length_a   1.000
_cell.length_b   1.000
_cell.length_c   1.000
_cell.angle_alpha   90.00
_cell.angle_beta   90.00
_cell.angle_gamma   90.00
#
_symmetry.space_group_name_H-M   'P 1'
#
loop_
_entity.id
_entity.type
_entity.pdbx_description
1 polymer ?
#
loop_
_entity_poly.entity_id
_entity_poly.type
_entity_poly.pdbx_seq_one_letter_code
_entity_poly.pdbx_strand_id
1 'polypeptide(L)' 'MLYTIDNAGNDPKIIAVPADDIDPRWSEVHCIDDLGHHMKEELLLLFKQIKILEHNKYDKIEVI' A
#
# COMPACT_ATOMS: atom_id res chain seq x y z
N MET A 1 -0.60 -6.95 4.40
CA MET A 1 -1.67 -5.93 4.61
C MET A 1 -0.99 -4.64 4.98
N LEU A 2 -1.45 -3.51 4.44
CA LEU A 2 -0.92 -2.18 4.77
C LEU A 2 -1.95 -1.46 5.65
N TYR A 3 -1.56 -1.00 6.83
CA TYR A 3 -2.46 -0.28 7.71
C TYR A 3 -2.36 1.22 7.43
N THR A 4 -3.48 1.83 7.06
CA THR A 4 -3.56 3.27 6.89
C THR A 4 -4.63 3.85 7.79
N ILE A 5 -4.46 5.08 8.21
CA ILE A 5 -5.46 5.87 8.93
C ILE A 5 -5.68 7.14 8.11
N ASP A 6 -6.92 7.51 7.89
CA ASP A 6 -7.27 8.78 7.28
C ASP A 6 -8.30 9.56 8.12
N ASN A 7 -8.87 10.62 7.56
CA ASN A 7 -9.84 11.46 8.24
C ASN A 7 -11.15 10.74 8.64
N ALA A 8 -11.42 9.55 8.09
CA ALA A 8 -12.56 8.70 8.43
C ALA A 8 -12.19 7.56 9.42
N GLY A 9 -10.92 7.46 9.83
CA GLY A 9 -10.42 6.47 10.77
C GLY A 9 -9.56 5.39 10.11
N ASN A 10 -9.56 4.18 10.68
CA ASN A 10 -8.75 3.07 10.20
C ASN A 10 -9.22 2.58 8.82
N ASP A 11 -8.28 2.48 7.87
CA ASP A 11 -8.50 2.06 6.48
C ASP A 11 -7.42 1.05 6.06
N PRO A 12 -7.49 -0.21 6.51
CA PRO A 12 -6.52 -1.23 6.12
C PRO A 12 -6.67 -1.61 4.64
N LYS A 13 -5.54 -1.80 3.96
CA LYS A 13 -5.49 -2.17 2.54
C LYS A 13 -4.90 -3.55 2.35
N ILE A 14 -5.63 -4.39 1.61
CA ILE A 14 -5.14 -5.69 1.16
C ILE A 14 -4.18 -5.44 0.00
N ILE A 15 -2.98 -5.99 0.12
CA ILE A 15 -1.99 -6.04 -0.96
C ILE A 15 -2.00 -7.47 -1.47
N ALA A 16 -2.16 -7.63 -2.78
CA ALA A 16 -2.26 -8.92 -3.44
C ALA A 16 -1.51 -8.88 -4.77
N VAL A 17 -1.12 -10.06 -5.23
CA VAL A 17 -0.52 -10.30 -6.54
C VAL A 17 -1.46 -11.17 -7.36
N PRO A 18 -1.34 -11.19 -8.70
CA PRO A 18 -2.07 -12.14 -9.53
C PRO A 18 -1.79 -13.58 -9.11
N ALA A 19 -2.77 -14.46 -9.32
CA ALA A 19 -2.57 -15.90 -9.15
C ALA A 19 -1.59 -16.44 -10.23
N ASP A 20 -0.93 -17.55 -9.92
CA ASP A 20 0.12 -18.15 -10.77
C ASP A 20 -0.37 -18.51 -12.18
N ASP A 21 -1.64 -18.90 -12.32
CA ASP A 21 -2.27 -19.23 -13.60
C ASP A 21 -2.61 -17.99 -14.45
N ILE A 22 -2.54 -16.79 -13.86
CA ILE A 22 -2.73 -15.50 -14.53
C ILE A 22 -1.38 -14.86 -14.88
N ASP A 23 -0.45 -14.77 -13.91
CA ASP A 23 0.88 -14.19 -14.11
C ASP A 23 1.93 -14.82 -13.18
N PRO A 24 2.70 -15.81 -13.67
CA PRO A 24 3.67 -16.53 -12.85
C PRO A 24 4.91 -15.72 -12.46
N ARG A 25 5.04 -14.46 -12.90
CA ARG A 25 6.13 -13.57 -12.46
C ARG A 25 6.06 -13.24 -10.97
N TRP A 26 4.91 -13.46 -10.34
CA TRP A 26 4.66 -13.17 -8.93
C TRP A 26 4.68 -14.41 -8.03
N SER A 27 4.95 -15.60 -8.58
CA SER A 27 4.83 -16.87 -7.84
C SER A 27 5.72 -16.96 -6.60
N GLU A 28 6.83 -16.24 -6.57
CA GLU A 28 7.74 -16.19 -5.42
C GLU A 28 7.32 -15.17 -4.35
N VAL A 29 6.25 -14.41 -4.57
CA VAL A 29 5.74 -13.40 -3.63
C VAL A 29 4.63 -14.03 -2.78
N HIS A 30 4.99 -14.47 -1.58
CA HIS A 30 4.07 -15.09 -0.62
C HIS A 30 3.67 -14.13 0.52
N CYS A 31 4.46 -13.09 0.75
CA CYS A 31 4.22 -12.06 1.74
C CYS A 31 4.75 -10.69 1.30
N ILE A 32 4.45 -9.65 2.09
CA ILE A 32 4.89 -8.29 1.77
C ILE A 32 6.42 -8.15 1.79
N ASP A 33 7.11 -9.00 2.56
CA ASP A 33 8.56 -8.92 2.71
C ASP A 33 9.30 -9.41 1.47
N ASP A 34 8.66 -10.26 0.66
CA ASP A 34 9.18 -10.75 -0.62
C ASP A 34 9.22 -9.65 -1.70
N LEU A 35 8.54 -8.52 -1.47
CA LEU A 35 8.64 -7.36 -2.34
C LEU A 35 10.01 -6.69 -2.19
N GLY A 36 10.59 -6.30 -3.33
CA GLY A 36 11.83 -5.52 -3.37
C GLY A 36 11.72 -4.21 -2.58
N HIS A 37 12.84 -3.78 -1.99
CA HIS A 37 12.92 -2.58 -1.15
C HIS A 37 12.27 -1.35 -1.80
N HIS A 38 12.63 -1.08 -3.05
CA HIS A 38 12.13 0.07 -3.80
C HIS A 38 10.59 0.08 -3.91
N MET A 39 9.99 -1.06 -4.23
CA MET A 39 8.53 -1.16 -4.39
C MET A 39 7.79 -0.98 -3.06
N LYS A 40 8.37 -1.45 -1.95
CA LYS A 40 7.82 -1.19 -0.61
C LYS A 40 7.83 0.30 -0.27
N GLU A 41 8.93 0.99 -0.58
CA GLU A 41 9.03 2.44 -0.39
C GLU A 41 8.05 3.21 -1.27
N GLU A 42 7.90 2.84 -2.54
CA GLU A 42 6.94 3.46 -3.45
C GLU A 42 5.49 3.30 -2.95
N LEU A 43 5.11 2.11 -2.50
CA LEU A 43 3.78 1.86 -1.92
C LEU A 43 3.52 2.76 -0.70
N LEU A 44 4.49 2.84 0.21
CA LEU A 44 4.36 3.65 1.42
C LEU A 44 4.30 5.15 1.11
N LEU A 45 5.13 5.61 0.16
CA LEU A 45 5.14 7.00 -0.28
C LEU A 45 3.82 7.38 -0.97
N LEU A 46 3.31 6.51 -1.85
CA LEU A 46 2.05 6.70 -2.54
C LEU A 46 0.92 6.93 -1.54
N PHE A 47 0.73 6.05 -0.55
CA PHE A 47 -0.36 6.21 0.41
C PHE A 47 -0.21 7.41 1.32
N LYS A 48 1.03 7.85 1.62
CA LYS A 48 1.27 9.11 2.34
C LYS A 48 0.93 10.35 1.53
N GLN A 49 1.14 10.33 0.21
CA GLN A 49 1.10 11.54 -0.61
C GLN A 49 -0.11 11.66 -1.53
N ILE A 50 -0.84 10.58 -1.82
CA ILE A 50 -1.88 10.55 -2.86
C ILE A 50 -2.98 11.59 -2.65
N LYS A 51 -3.26 12.01 -1.42
CA LYS A 51 -4.26 13.03 -1.09
C LYS A 51 -3.66 14.40 -0.75
N ILE A 52 -2.40 14.70 -1.09
CA ILE A 52 -1.73 15.97 -0.70
C ILE A 52 -2.43 17.23 -1.18
N LEU A 53 -3.16 17.16 -2.29
CA LEU A 53 -3.95 18.27 -2.82
C LEU A 53 -5.38 18.32 -2.24
N GLU A 54 -5.78 17.33 -1.44
CA GLU A 54 -7.05 17.31 -0.73
C GLU A 54 -6.89 17.95 0.64
N HIS A 55 -6.82 19.29 0.67
CA HIS A 55 -6.50 20.10 1.87
C HIS A 55 -7.34 19.77 3.14
N ASN A 56 -8.55 19.21 3.01
CA ASN A 56 -9.39 18.82 4.15
C ASN A 56 -9.21 17.36 4.62
N LYS A 57 -8.39 16.57 3.92
CA LYS A 57 -8.15 15.14 4.19
C LYS A 57 -6.69 14.81 4.46
N TYR A 58 -5.76 15.59 3.92
CA TYR A 58 -4.34 15.28 3.95
C TYR A 58 -3.71 15.26 5.35
N ASP A 59 -4.10 16.20 6.23
CA ASP A 59 -3.49 16.39 7.55
C ASP A 59 -3.68 15.21 8.52
N LYS A 60 -4.36 14.14 8.09
CA LYS A 60 -4.75 13.00 8.92
C LYS A 60 -4.29 11.65 8.35
N ILE A 61 -3.36 11.65 7.41
CA ILE A 61 -2.88 10.41 6.79
C ILE A 61 -1.69 9.85 7.57
N GLU A 62 -1.87 8.65 8.12
CA GLU A 62 -0.82 7.86 8.74
C GLU A 62 -0.73 6.49 8.06
N VAL A 63 0.50 6.00 7.87
CA VAL A 63 0.78 4.65 7.35
C VAL A 63 1.58 3.92 8.43
N ILE A 64 1.04 2.79 8.90
CA ILE A 64 1.53 1.99 10.04
C ILE A 64 2.02 0.63 9.54
#